data_AF-A0A0M3JB44-F1
#
_entry.id   AF-A0A0M3JB44-F1
#
_cell.length_a   1.000
_cell.length_b   1.000
_cell.length_c   1.000
_cell.angle_alpha   90.00
_cell.angle_beta   90.00
_cell.angle_gamma   90.00
#
_symmetry.space_group_name_H-M   'P 1'
#
loop_
_entity.id
_entity.type
_entity.pdbx_description
1 polymer ?
#
loop_
_entity_poly.entity_id
_entity_poly.type
_entity_poly.pdbx_seq_one_letter_code
_entity_poly.pdbx_strand_id
1 'polypeptide(L)'
;LKLCTLLMSRSINVREVARKTIISVVEALGPKYLPFVVKEMKMILNKGYQVHVMIFTTHALISAMEAHLSPKDLDACLSEIMQVCSMDLFGDTADEKEISGITKDVPEAKANRTFDTYTLLGRFVGSQSMGIVLKPLREIDVVIYSTYDKCDRVKRSRVDLFAVEQHGRIETN
;
A
#
# COMPACT_ATOMS: atom_id res chain seq x y z
N LEU A 1 -17.89 -14.23 -1.34
CA LEU A 1 -17.70 -15.30 -0.32
C LEU A 1 -18.20 -14.81 1.04
N LYS A 2 -19.18 -15.50 1.64
CA LYS A 2 -19.65 -15.17 3.01
C LYS A 2 -18.54 -15.22 4.07
N LEU A 3 -17.46 -15.96 3.82
CA LEU A 3 -16.34 -16.04 4.76
C LEU A 3 -15.58 -14.71 4.89
N CYS A 4 -15.45 -13.94 3.80
CA CYS A 4 -14.79 -12.64 3.85
C CYS A 4 -15.55 -11.63 4.73
N THR A 5 -16.88 -11.76 4.87
CA THR A 5 -17.66 -10.83 5.69
C THR A 5 -17.32 -10.92 7.18
N LEU A 6 -16.79 -12.06 7.65
CA LEU A 6 -16.31 -12.21 9.03
C LEU A 6 -15.09 -11.33 9.33
N LEU A 7 -14.33 -10.92 8.31
CA LEU A 7 -13.24 -9.95 8.46
C LEU A 7 -13.76 -8.55 8.82
N MET A 8 -15.04 -8.26 8.61
CA MET A 8 -15.67 -7.01 9.05
C MET A 8 -15.97 -6.98 10.56
N SER A 9 -15.74 -8.09 11.28
CA SER A 9 -15.99 -8.17 12.71
C SER A 9 -15.05 -7.26 13.50
N ARG A 10 -15.59 -6.57 14.52
CA ARG A 10 -14.79 -5.79 15.47
C ARG A 10 -13.92 -6.69 16.36
N SER A 11 -14.31 -7.96 16.55
CA SER A 11 -13.53 -8.92 17.33
C SER A 11 -12.29 -9.39 16.57
N ILE A 12 -11.11 -9.13 17.13
CA ILE A 12 -9.82 -9.57 16.58
C ILE A 12 -9.80 -11.08 16.40
N ASN A 13 -10.27 -11.85 17.40
CA ASN A 13 -10.30 -13.31 17.36
C ASN A 13 -11.14 -13.82 16.18
N VAL A 14 -12.29 -13.19 15.90
CA VAL A 14 -13.13 -13.55 14.75
C VAL A 14 -12.40 -13.29 13.44
N ARG A 15 -11.71 -12.13 13.32
CA ARG A 15 -10.94 -11.81 12.12
C ARG A 15 -9.76 -12.76 11.92
N GLU A 16 -9.07 -13.15 12.99
CA GLU A 16 -7.95 -14.09 12.93
C GLU A 16 -8.41 -15.47 12.47
N VAL A 17 -9.48 -16.01 13.06
CA VAL A 17 -10.06 -17.31 12.67
C VAL A 17 -10.56 -17.26 11.23
N ALA A 18 -11.24 -16.18 10.83
CA ALA A 18 -11.71 -15.99 9.46
C ALA A 18 -10.54 -15.99 8.47
N ARG A 19 -9.47 -15.24 8.75
CA ARG A 19 -8.26 -15.19 7.93
C ARG A 19 -7.60 -16.56 7.77
N LYS A 20 -7.37 -17.28 8.87
CA LYS A 20 -6.80 -18.63 8.85
C LYS A 20 -7.66 -19.57 8.00
N THR A 21 -8.99 -19.51 8.17
CA THR A 21 -9.92 -20.31 7.36
C THR A 21 -9.85 -19.93 5.87
N ILE A 22 -9.80 -18.64 5.53
CA ILE A 22 -9.66 -18.18 4.13
C ILE A 22 -8.38 -18.73 3.52
N ILE A 23 -7.26 -18.62 4.23
CA ILE A 23 -5.96 -19.14 3.80
C ILE A 23 -6.05 -20.64 3.52
N SER A 24 -6.53 -21.44 4.47
CA SER A 24 -6.64 -22.89 4.28
C SER A 24 -7.57 -23.29 3.12
N VAL A 25 -8.64 -22.52 2.89
CA VAL A 25 -9.52 -22.75 1.72
C VAL A 25 -8.78 -22.45 0.42
N VAL A 26 -8.03 -21.35 0.34
CA VAL A 26 -7.28 -20.99 -0.88
C VAL A 26 -6.11 -21.94 -1.11
N GLU A 27 -5.42 -22.40 -0.07
CA GLU A 27 -4.39 -23.44 -0.15
C GLU A 27 -4.96 -24.73 -0.73
N ALA A 28 -6.15 -25.14 -0.29
CA ALA A 28 -6.82 -26.34 -0.80
C ALA A 28 -7.28 -26.20 -2.27
N LEU A 29 -7.69 -25.01 -2.70
CA LEU A 29 -8.17 -24.75 -4.06
C LEU A 29 -7.06 -24.37 -5.05
N GLY A 30 -5.94 -23.88 -4.53
CA GLY A 30 -4.77 -23.45 -5.28
C GLY A 30 -4.79 -21.99 -5.77
N PRO A 31 -3.65 -21.52 -6.35
CA PRO A 31 -3.43 -20.12 -6.71
C PRO A 31 -4.47 -19.50 -7.65
N LYS A 32 -5.10 -20.30 -8.50
CA LYS A 32 -6.13 -19.86 -9.46
C LYS A 32 -7.34 -19.20 -8.77
N TYR A 33 -7.55 -19.46 -7.47
CA TYR A 33 -8.62 -18.85 -6.69
C TYR A 33 -8.25 -17.52 -6.02
N LEU A 34 -6.96 -17.15 -5.97
CA LEU A 34 -6.51 -15.88 -5.39
C LEU A 34 -7.23 -14.65 -5.97
N PRO A 35 -7.40 -14.50 -7.31
CA PRO A 35 -8.06 -13.32 -7.87
C PRO A 35 -9.48 -13.12 -7.35
N PHE A 36 -10.23 -14.20 -7.17
CA PHE A 36 -11.60 -14.13 -6.66
C PHE A 36 -11.62 -13.66 -5.20
N VAL A 37 -10.72 -14.18 -4.37
CA VAL A 37 -10.67 -13.83 -2.94
C VAL A 37 -10.17 -12.40 -2.74
N VAL A 38 -9.10 -11.99 -3.42
CA VAL A 38 -8.56 -10.62 -3.32
C VAL A 38 -9.59 -9.59 -3.81
N LYS A 39 -10.24 -9.87 -4.95
CA LYS A 39 -11.30 -8.99 -5.47
C LYS A 39 -12.48 -8.89 -4.50
N GLU A 40 -12.93 -10.00 -3.94
CA GLU A 40 -14.02 -10.01 -2.95
C GLU A 40 -13.65 -9.21 -1.70
N MET A 41 -12.47 -9.47 -1.10
CA MET A 41 -12.00 -8.74 0.07
C MET A 41 -12.01 -7.23 -0.17
N LYS A 42 -11.56 -6.79 -1.35
CA LYS A 42 -11.56 -5.38 -1.71
C LYS A 42 -12.96 -4.78 -1.87
N MET A 43 -13.92 -5.55 -2.40
CA MET A 43 -15.30 -5.10 -2.53
C MET A 43 -16.00 -4.97 -1.18
N ILE A 44 -15.66 -5.80 -0.20
CA ILE A 44 -16.37 -5.84 1.09
C ILE A 44 -15.69 -5.03 2.21
N LEU A 45 -14.36 -4.88 2.20
CA LEU A 45 -13.57 -4.24 3.26
C LEU A 45 -13.05 -2.87 2.81
N ASN A 46 -13.96 -1.92 2.61
CA ASN A 46 -13.64 -0.62 1.98
C ASN A 46 -13.90 0.61 2.88
N LYS A 47 -14.10 0.44 4.20
CA LYS A 47 -14.43 1.55 5.11
C LYS A 47 -13.57 1.56 6.38
N GLY A 48 -12.91 2.69 6.63
CA GLY A 48 -12.14 2.97 7.84
C GLY A 48 -11.20 1.82 8.21
N TYR A 49 -11.31 1.32 9.44
CA TYR A 49 -10.45 0.24 9.94
C TYR A 49 -10.45 -1.05 9.08
N GLN A 50 -11.52 -1.30 8.33
CA GLN A 50 -11.61 -2.50 7.48
C GLN A 50 -10.58 -2.47 6.35
N VAL A 51 -10.18 -1.29 5.89
CA VAL A 51 -9.15 -1.13 4.86
C VAL A 51 -7.81 -1.65 5.37
N HIS A 52 -7.43 -1.32 6.61
CA HIS A 52 -6.24 -1.89 7.27
C HIS A 52 -6.32 -3.42 7.40
N VAL A 53 -7.51 -3.94 7.77
CA VAL A 53 -7.75 -5.39 7.82
C VAL A 53 -7.54 -6.02 6.44
N MET A 54 -8.07 -5.43 5.38
CA MET A 54 -7.92 -5.91 4.00
C MET A 54 -6.45 -5.93 3.57
N ILE A 55 -5.69 -4.85 3.81
CA ILE A 55 -4.27 -4.76 3.45
C ILE A 55 -3.49 -5.87 4.14
N PHE A 56 -3.64 -5.98 5.47
CA PHE A 56 -2.96 -7.00 6.26
C PHE A 56 -3.37 -8.43 5.84
N THR A 57 -4.65 -8.63 5.48
CA THR A 57 -5.16 -9.94 5.01
C THR A 57 -4.65 -10.31 3.63
N THR A 58 -4.55 -9.35 2.73
CA THR A 58 -4.02 -9.56 1.38
C THR A 58 -2.57 -10.04 1.45
N HIS A 59 -1.74 -9.38 2.25
CA HIS A 59 -0.37 -9.83 2.48
C HIS A 59 -0.32 -11.24 3.10
N ALA A 60 -1.06 -11.47 4.19
CA ALA A 60 -1.04 -12.77 4.88
C ALA A 60 -1.48 -13.92 3.97
N LEU A 61 -2.45 -13.67 3.09
CA LEU A 61 -2.93 -14.64 2.11
C LEU A 61 -1.85 -14.97 1.07
N ILE A 62 -1.19 -13.96 0.48
CA ILE A 62 -0.14 -14.18 -0.53
C ILE A 62 1.07 -14.87 0.10
N SER A 63 1.46 -14.46 1.32
CA SER A 63 2.59 -15.04 2.04
C SER A 63 2.35 -16.52 2.40
N ALA A 64 1.15 -16.89 2.85
CA ALA A 64 0.82 -18.29 3.12
C ALA A 64 0.86 -19.16 1.84
N MET A 65 0.46 -18.58 0.71
CA MET A 65 0.48 -19.25 -0.59
C MET A 65 1.87 -19.37 -1.22
N GLU A 66 2.94 -18.80 -0.63
CA GLU A 66 4.27 -18.73 -1.24
C GLU A 66 4.78 -20.09 -1.74
N ALA A 67 4.60 -21.16 -0.97
CA ALA A 67 5.04 -22.51 -1.34
C ALA A 67 4.25 -23.13 -2.52
N HIS A 68 3.08 -22.56 -2.85
CA HIS A 68 2.19 -23.03 -3.90
C HIS A 68 2.21 -22.16 -5.15
N LEU A 69 2.87 -20.99 -5.10
CA LEU A 69 2.91 -20.03 -6.20
C LEU A 69 3.99 -20.39 -7.22
N SER A 70 3.63 -20.28 -8.49
CA SER A 70 4.54 -20.32 -9.63
C SER A 70 4.61 -18.94 -10.30
N PRO A 71 5.64 -18.67 -11.12
CA PRO A 71 5.69 -17.44 -11.90
C PRO A 71 4.42 -17.25 -12.74
N LYS A 72 3.89 -16.02 -12.72
CA LYS A 72 2.63 -15.56 -13.35
C LYS A 72 1.34 -15.86 -12.59
N ASP A 73 1.37 -16.61 -11.49
CA ASP A 73 0.13 -16.92 -10.75
C ASP A 73 -0.53 -15.69 -10.12
N LEU A 74 0.25 -14.63 -9.86
CA LEU A 74 -0.28 -13.37 -9.32
C LEU A 74 -0.79 -12.41 -10.40
N ASP A 75 -0.46 -12.63 -11.68
CA ASP A 75 -0.75 -11.67 -12.77
C ASP A 75 -2.25 -11.39 -12.89
N ALA A 76 -3.10 -12.41 -12.69
CA ALA A 76 -4.55 -12.31 -12.79
C ALA A 76 -5.20 -11.46 -11.68
N CYS A 77 -4.48 -11.15 -10.61
CA CYS A 77 -4.95 -10.31 -9.50
C CYS A 77 -3.99 -9.16 -9.18
N LEU A 78 -3.00 -8.93 -10.04
CA LEU A 78 -1.95 -7.96 -9.81
C LEU A 78 -2.53 -6.55 -9.69
N SER A 79 -3.50 -6.20 -10.54
CA SER A 79 -4.14 -4.89 -10.50
C SER A 79 -4.81 -4.63 -9.15
N GLU A 80 -5.49 -5.64 -8.59
CA GLU A 80 -6.13 -5.55 -7.29
C GLU A 80 -5.11 -5.43 -6.17
N ILE A 81 -4.04 -6.24 -6.18
CA ILE A 81 -2.97 -6.18 -5.18
C ILE A 81 -2.27 -4.82 -5.23
N MET A 82 -1.94 -4.31 -6.42
CA MET A 82 -1.29 -3.00 -6.57
C MET A 82 -2.16 -1.85 -6.06
N GLN A 83 -3.49 -1.94 -6.24
CA GLN A 83 -4.40 -0.97 -5.65
C GLN A 83 -4.43 -1.07 -4.11
N VAL A 84 -4.36 -2.28 -3.55
CA VAL A 84 -4.22 -2.49 -2.09
C VAL A 84 -2.92 -1.87 -1.56
N CYS A 85 -1.79 -2.13 -2.21
CA CYS A 85 -0.52 -1.52 -1.86
C CYS A 85 -0.54 0.01 -1.95
N SER A 86 -1.18 0.55 -3.00
CA SER A 86 -1.32 2.00 -3.19
C SER A 86 -2.15 2.65 -2.09
N MET A 87 -3.26 2.03 -1.67
CA MET A 87 -4.06 2.52 -0.54
C MET A 87 -3.24 2.58 0.75
N ASP A 88 -2.38 1.59 1.01
CA ASP A 88 -1.56 1.54 2.22
C ASP A 88 -0.43 2.58 2.25
N LEU A 89 0.12 2.94 1.09
CA LEU A 89 1.30 3.81 0.98
C LEU A 89 0.98 5.26 0.61
N PHE A 90 -0.07 5.51 -0.16
CA PHE A 90 -0.37 6.81 -0.75
C PHE A 90 -1.82 7.26 -0.59
N GLY A 91 -2.68 6.44 0.03
CA GLY A 91 -4.07 6.79 0.28
C GLY A 91 -4.31 7.33 1.68
N ASP A 92 -5.56 7.70 1.98
CA ASP A 92 -5.99 8.18 3.30
C ASP A 92 -5.60 7.23 4.45
N THR A 93 -5.48 5.93 4.16
CA THR A 93 -5.02 4.89 5.09
C THR A 93 -3.57 5.07 5.54
N ALA A 94 -2.72 5.64 4.68
CA ALA A 94 -1.33 5.98 5.02
C ALA A 94 -1.29 7.14 6.04
N ASP A 95 -2.08 8.18 5.82
CA ASP A 95 -2.19 9.34 6.72
C ASP A 95 -2.73 8.92 8.10
N GLU A 96 -3.68 7.98 8.14
CA GLU A 96 -4.19 7.42 9.41
C GLU A 96 -3.11 6.72 10.25
N LYS A 97 -2.06 6.16 9.63
CA LYS A 97 -0.95 5.53 10.38
C LYS A 97 -0.05 6.57 11.08
N GLU A 98 0.03 7.78 10.55
CA GLU A 98 0.76 8.89 11.18
C GLU A 98 -0.01 9.47 12.38
N ILE A 99 -1.33 9.33 12.39
CA ILE A 99 -2.21 9.79 13.47
C ILE A 99 -2.39 8.68 14.52
N SER A 100 -1.55 8.71 15.55
CA SER A 100 -1.46 7.70 16.63
C SER A 100 -2.76 7.32 17.37
N GLY A 101 -3.86 8.08 17.21
CA GLY A 101 -5.15 7.82 17.85
C GLY A 101 -5.96 6.68 17.21
N ILE A 102 -5.88 6.50 15.88
CA ILE A 102 -6.73 5.57 15.13
C ILE A 102 -6.17 4.14 15.15
N THR A 103 -4.84 4.00 15.22
CA THR A 103 -4.16 2.70 15.14
C THR A 103 -4.15 1.92 16.45
N LYS A 104 -4.52 2.52 17.60
CA LYS A 104 -4.37 1.88 18.92
C LYS A 104 -5.12 0.56 19.06
N ASP A 105 -6.36 0.51 18.59
CA ASP A 105 -7.28 -0.61 18.81
C ASP A 105 -7.29 -1.64 17.66
N VAL A 106 -6.59 -1.34 16.55
CA VAL A 106 -6.59 -2.16 15.34
C VAL A 106 -5.17 -2.66 15.08
N PRO A 107 -4.81 -3.87 15.53
CA PRO A 107 -3.44 -4.37 15.40
C PRO A 107 -2.98 -4.44 13.94
N GLU A 108 -3.90 -4.70 13.00
CA GLU A 108 -3.62 -4.72 11.57
C GLU A 108 -3.11 -3.38 11.03
N ALA A 109 -3.53 -2.25 11.61
CA ALA A 109 -3.13 -0.92 11.18
C ALA A 109 -1.68 -0.57 11.60
N LYS A 110 -1.15 -1.26 12.62
CA LYS A 110 0.24 -1.07 13.10
C LYS A 110 1.26 -1.81 12.24
N ALA A 111 0.81 -2.79 11.46
CA ALA A 111 1.68 -3.58 10.62
C ALA A 111 2.00 -2.82 9.32
N ASN A 112 3.28 -2.79 8.96
CA ASN A 112 3.70 -2.34 7.63
C ASN A 112 4.22 -3.55 6.86
N ARG A 113 3.34 -4.15 6.04
CA ARG A 113 3.60 -5.40 5.28
C ARG A 113 3.58 -5.19 3.78
N THR A 114 3.35 -3.96 3.34
CA THR A 114 3.25 -3.66 1.91
C THR A 114 4.58 -3.86 1.21
N PHE A 115 5.71 -3.51 1.85
CA PHE A 115 7.05 -3.81 1.31
C PHE A 115 7.33 -5.32 1.17
N ASP A 116 6.98 -6.11 2.18
CA ASP A 116 7.06 -7.59 2.10
C ASP A 116 6.18 -8.12 0.95
N THR A 117 5.03 -7.49 0.70
CA THR A 117 4.13 -7.83 -0.42
C THR A 117 4.78 -7.50 -1.76
N TYR A 118 5.47 -6.36 -1.90
CA TYR A 118 6.26 -6.06 -3.09
C TYR A 118 7.38 -7.09 -3.34
N THR A 119 8.01 -7.60 -2.28
CA THR A 119 9.00 -8.69 -2.42
C THR A 119 8.37 -9.96 -2.99
N LEU A 120 7.18 -10.34 -2.53
CA LEU A 120 6.45 -11.50 -3.06
C LEU A 120 6.01 -11.26 -4.52
N LEU A 121 5.52 -10.07 -4.85
CA LEU A 121 5.18 -9.68 -6.22
C LEU A 121 6.39 -9.81 -7.15
N GLY A 122 7.56 -9.31 -6.73
CA GLY A 122 8.80 -9.41 -7.51
C GLY A 122 9.22 -10.85 -7.83
N ARG A 123 8.79 -11.83 -7.04
CA ARG A 123 9.14 -13.25 -7.20
C ARG A 123 8.14 -14.01 -8.07
N PHE A 124 6.86 -13.69 -8.00
CA PHE A 124 5.79 -14.50 -8.61
C PHE A 124 5.04 -13.82 -9.76
N VAL A 125 5.29 -12.55 -10.04
CA VAL A 125 4.71 -11.84 -11.19
C VAL A 125 5.50 -12.18 -12.48
N GLY A 126 4.79 -12.29 -13.60
CA GLY A 126 5.39 -12.47 -14.92
C GLY A 126 6.24 -11.28 -15.35
N SER A 127 7.29 -11.55 -16.14
CA SER A 127 8.18 -10.48 -16.66
C SER A 127 7.44 -9.38 -17.43
N GLN A 128 6.37 -9.71 -18.15
CA GLN A 128 5.53 -8.75 -18.87
C GLN A 128 4.73 -7.83 -17.93
N SER A 129 4.40 -8.34 -16.75
CA SER A 129 3.58 -7.68 -15.73
C SER A 129 4.43 -6.88 -14.73
N MET A 130 5.75 -7.09 -14.71
CA MET A 130 6.70 -6.40 -13.83
C MET A 130 6.66 -4.87 -13.98
N GLY A 131 6.41 -4.37 -15.18
CA GLY A 131 6.26 -2.92 -15.43
C GLY A 131 5.14 -2.28 -14.58
N ILE A 132 4.08 -3.03 -14.27
CA ILE A 132 2.97 -2.58 -13.42
C ILE A 132 3.44 -2.43 -11.97
N VAL A 133 4.27 -3.36 -11.48
CA VAL A 133 4.82 -3.32 -10.11
C VAL A 133 5.76 -2.14 -9.93
N LEU A 134 6.60 -1.87 -10.92
CA LEU A 134 7.62 -0.81 -10.87
C LEU A 134 7.07 0.60 -11.10
N LYS A 135 5.91 0.73 -11.76
CA LYS A 135 5.35 2.04 -12.14
C LYS A 135 5.16 2.98 -10.93
N PRO A 136 4.51 2.58 -9.82
CA PRO A 136 4.33 3.48 -8.68
C PRO A 136 5.65 3.92 -8.05
N LEU A 137 6.65 3.04 -8.02
CA LEU A 137 7.97 3.35 -7.45
C LEU A 137 8.69 4.43 -8.27
N ARG A 138 8.57 4.36 -9.60
CA ARG A 138 9.12 5.38 -10.50
C ARG A 138 8.41 6.72 -10.37
N GLU A 139 7.09 6.70 -10.17
CA GLU A 139 6.31 7.93 -10.01
C GLU A 139 6.68 8.65 -8.70
N ILE A 140 6.97 7.91 -7.63
CA ILE A 140 7.48 8.48 -6.37
C ILE A 140 8.84 9.15 -6.60
N ASP A 141 9.78 8.49 -7.29
CA ASP A 141 11.08 9.09 -7.61
C ASP A 141 10.89 10.43 -8.33
N VAL A 142 10.01 10.48 -9.34
CA VAL A 142 9.71 11.72 -10.08
C VAL A 142 9.10 12.78 -9.18
N VAL A 143 8.17 12.42 -8.29
CA VAL A 143 7.55 13.35 -7.35
C VAL A 143 8.59 13.90 -6.36
N ILE A 144 9.43 13.04 -5.81
CA ILE A 144 10.54 13.43 -4.93
C ILE A 144 11.45 14.42 -5.67
N TYR A 145 11.98 14.07 -6.85
CA TYR A 145 12.83 15.00 -7.59
C TYR A 145 12.13 16.32 -7.94
N SER A 146 10.83 16.29 -8.29
CA SER A 146 10.08 17.51 -8.61
C SER A 146 9.83 18.41 -7.38
N THR A 147 9.62 17.83 -6.19
CA THR A 147 9.43 18.56 -4.94
C THR A 147 10.75 19.13 -4.44
N TYR A 148 11.84 18.36 -4.55
CA TYR A 148 13.19 18.86 -4.32
C TYR A 148 13.55 20.02 -5.27
N ASP A 149 13.30 19.90 -6.58
CA ASP A 149 13.54 20.97 -7.56
C ASP A 149 12.69 22.23 -7.26
N LYS A 150 11.41 22.06 -6.92
CA LYS A 150 10.56 23.17 -6.48
C LYS A 150 11.08 23.83 -5.19
N CYS A 151 11.49 23.06 -4.20
CA CYS A 151 12.10 23.58 -2.96
C CYS A 151 13.42 24.32 -3.24
N ASP A 152 14.25 23.81 -4.15
CA ASP A 152 15.53 24.42 -4.51
C ASP A 152 15.33 25.74 -5.28
N ARG A 153 14.35 25.78 -6.20
CA ARG A 153 13.93 27.02 -6.87
C ARG A 153 13.39 28.06 -5.90
N VAL A 154 12.58 27.65 -4.90
CA VAL A 154 12.08 28.56 -3.84
C VAL A 154 13.21 29.08 -2.95
N LYS A 155 14.23 28.25 -2.67
CA LYS A 155 15.42 28.71 -1.92
C LYS A 155 16.22 29.73 -2.73
N ARG A 156 16.49 29.47 -4.02
CA ARG A 156 17.20 30.43 -4.89
C ARG A 156 16.46 31.77 -5.02
N SER A 157 15.15 31.74 -5.27
CA SER A 157 14.37 32.98 -5.37
C SER A 157 14.28 33.77 -4.07
N ARG A 158 14.39 33.12 -2.90
CA ARG A 158 14.53 33.82 -1.61
C ARG A 158 15.90 34.47 -1.43
N VAL A 159 16.98 33.83 -1.88
CA VAL A 159 18.34 34.43 -1.82
C VAL A 159 18.42 35.67 -2.70
N ASP A 160 17.80 35.65 -3.88
CA ASP A 160 17.73 36.81 -4.78
C ASP A 160 16.92 37.97 -4.15
N LEU A 161 15.84 37.67 -3.43
CA LEU A 161 15.04 38.68 -2.72
C LEU A 161 15.83 39.34 -1.57
N PHE A 162 16.61 38.56 -0.81
CA PHE A 162 17.50 39.10 0.23
C PHE A 162 18.67 39.92 -0.34
N ALA A 163 19.18 39.58 -1.52
CA ALA A 163 20.23 40.36 -2.18
C ALA A 163 19.73 41.72 -2.67
N VAL A 164 18.49 41.77 -3.19
CA VAL A 164 17.83 43.02 -3.62
C VAL A 164 17.52 43.93 -2.42
N GLU A 165 17.08 43.39 -1.28
CA GLU A 165 16.83 44.18 -0.05
C GLU A 165 18.10 44.78 0.58
N GLN A 166 19.26 44.12 0.43
CA GLN A 166 20.54 44.62 0.98
C GLN A 166 21.20 45.67 0.07
N HIS A 167 21.01 45.60 -1.26
CA HIS A 167 21.48 46.64 -2.18
C HIS A 167 20.59 47.90 -2.19
N GLY A 168 19.29 47.78 -1.94
CA GLY A 168 18.37 48.92 -1.84
C GLY A 168 18.53 49.79 -0.59
N ARG A 169 19.39 49.41 0.38
CA ARG A 169 19.62 50.13 1.64
C ARG A 169 20.89 51.00 1.64
N ILE A 170 21.68 50.98 0.57
CA ILE A 170 22.99 51.66 0.49
C ILE A 170 22.92 53.00 -0.29
N GLU A 171 21.79 53.31 -0.95
CA GLU A 171 21.64 54.53 -1.77
C GLU A 171 20.80 55.65 -1.13
N THR A 172 20.50 55.58 0.17
CA THR A 172 19.87 56.69 0.90
C THR A 172 20.75 57.15 2.05
N ASN A 173 21.80 57.90 1.72
CA ASN A 173 22.38 58.91 2.60
C ASN A 173 23.18 59.94 1.81
#